data_AF-A0A4Y7KVY7-F1
#
_entry.id   AF-A0A4Y7KVY7-F1
#
_cell.length_a   1.000
_cell.length_b   1.000
_cell.length_c   1.000
_cell.angle_alpha   90.00
_cell.angle_beta   90.00
_cell.angle_gamma   90.00
#
_symmetry.space_group_name_H-M   'P 1'
#
loop_
_entity.id
_entity.type
_entity.pdbx_description
1 polymer ?
#
loop_
_entity_poly.entity_id
_entity_poly.type
_entity_poly.pdbx_seq_one_letter_code
_entity_poly.pdbx_strand_id
1 'polypeptide(L)'
;MEDGGEEGQRVRRGRGPTTLKFLYTLQPGQRLQVESWLNSPVGPNSTYLTTYISHIAKDGNKLPLTVSNWTHMPAVLVLNAILEVKESQTIVKKEGFYKYTTQEERLANRPKDVVESQWGLLVEYWQNPHQEEKCAKAKASKFKQTVQQSRGSKPYLEAKLKRPPTAQEICDATHAKRKVTTEQFE
;
A
#
# COMPACT_ATOMS: atom_id res chain seq x y z
N MET A 1 3.20 -12.21 -55.37
CA MET A 1 3.46 -12.37 -53.92
C MET A 1 3.92 -11.02 -53.43
N GLU A 2 2.95 -10.15 -53.17
CA GLU A 2 3.16 -8.88 -52.47
C GLU A 2 2.81 -9.13 -51.01
N ASP A 3 3.69 -8.74 -50.09
CA ASP A 3 3.34 -7.76 -49.04
C ASP A 3 4.62 -7.43 -48.25
N GLY A 4 5.21 -6.26 -48.54
CA GLY A 4 6.39 -5.74 -47.87
C GLY A 4 5.96 -4.86 -46.70
N GLY A 5 6.07 -5.38 -45.48
CA GLY A 5 5.69 -4.67 -44.26
C GLY A 5 6.52 -3.40 -44.04
N GLU A 6 5.82 -2.26 -43.96
CA GLU A 6 6.39 -0.97 -43.57
C GLU A 6 6.76 -0.96 -42.09
N GLU A 7 8.06 -0.83 -41.80
CA GLU A 7 8.61 -0.72 -40.45
C GLU A 7 8.46 0.72 -39.95
N GLY A 8 7.35 1.02 -39.27
CA GLY A 8 7.09 2.32 -38.66
C GLY A 8 8.15 2.70 -37.61
N GLN A 9 8.97 3.71 -37.91
CA GLN A 9 9.93 4.31 -36.99
C GLN A 9 9.26 4.77 -35.68
N ARG A 10 9.58 4.10 -34.57
CA ARG A 10 9.12 4.50 -33.23
C ARG A 10 9.86 5.76 -32.78
N VAL A 11 9.19 6.90 -32.83
CA VAL A 11 9.67 8.17 -32.26
C VAL A 11 9.92 7.99 -30.76
N ARG A 12 11.15 8.27 -30.30
CA ARG A 12 11.49 8.25 -28.87
C ARG A 12 10.72 9.36 -28.16
N ARG A 13 9.89 8.98 -27.19
CA ARG A 13 9.15 9.93 -26.35
C ARG A 13 10.13 10.69 -25.46
N GLY A 14 10.14 12.02 -25.58
CA GLY A 14 10.87 12.90 -24.66
C GLY A 14 10.31 12.79 -23.23
N ARG A 15 11.10 13.19 -22.24
CA ARG A 15 10.63 13.27 -20.84
C ARG A 15 9.47 14.26 -20.76
N GLY A 16 8.42 13.89 -20.03
CA GLY A 16 7.26 14.76 -19.82
C GLY A 16 7.60 16.04 -19.05
N PRO A 17 6.69 17.03 -19.03
CA PRO A 17 6.90 18.30 -18.33
C PRO A 17 7.24 18.06 -16.85
N THR A 18 8.39 18.56 -16.40
CA THR A 18 8.87 18.35 -15.01
C THR A 18 8.22 19.30 -13.99
N THR A 19 7.45 20.28 -14.47
CA THR A 19 6.90 21.36 -13.63
C THR A 19 5.42 21.11 -13.37
N LEU A 20 5.02 21.02 -12.10
CA LEU A 20 3.63 20.85 -11.64
C LEU A 20 2.82 22.14 -11.81
N LYS A 21 2.76 22.68 -13.03
CA LYS A 21 2.09 23.97 -13.30
C LYS A 21 0.63 23.96 -12.85
N PHE A 22 0.00 22.80 -12.87
CA PHE A 22 -1.39 22.62 -12.44
C PHE A 22 -1.61 22.86 -10.94
N LEU A 23 -0.58 22.73 -10.09
CA LEU A 23 -0.70 23.02 -8.66
C LEU A 23 -0.87 24.52 -8.39
N TYR A 24 -0.22 25.37 -9.19
CA TYR A 24 -0.37 26.83 -9.07
C TYR A 24 -1.75 27.33 -9.50
N THR A 25 -2.46 26.54 -10.32
CA THR A 25 -3.81 26.84 -10.76
C THR A 25 -4.89 26.26 -9.83
N LEU A 26 -4.51 25.45 -8.84
CA LEU A 26 -5.44 24.87 -7.89
C LEU A 26 -5.74 25.87 -6.75
N GLN A 27 -7.01 26.17 -6.53
CA GLN A 27 -7.44 26.97 -5.38
C GLN A 27 -7.24 26.19 -4.07
N PRO A 28 -6.99 26.87 -2.93
CA PRO A 28 -6.97 26.24 -1.61
C PRO A 28 -8.25 25.43 -1.37
N GLY A 29 -8.11 24.13 -1.10
CA GLY A 29 -9.24 23.21 -0.87
C GLY A 29 -9.84 22.57 -2.13
N GLN A 30 -9.43 23.02 -3.33
CA GLN A 30 -9.74 22.32 -4.58
C GLN A 30 -8.89 21.06 -4.69
N ARG A 31 -9.48 19.95 -5.13
CA ARG A 31 -8.79 18.66 -5.28
C ARG A 31 -8.79 18.22 -6.74
N LEU A 32 -7.70 17.60 -7.17
CA LEU A 32 -7.59 17.05 -8.51
C LEU A 32 -8.28 15.70 -8.56
N GLN A 33 -9.33 15.58 -9.38
CA GLN A 33 -10.06 14.33 -9.57
C GLN A 33 -9.24 13.37 -10.45
N VAL A 34 -8.98 12.17 -9.94
CA VAL A 34 -8.27 11.11 -10.67
C VAL A 34 -9.12 9.85 -10.61
N GLU A 35 -9.46 9.30 -11.77
CA GLU A 35 -10.20 8.06 -11.88
C GLU A 35 -9.29 6.86 -11.60
N SER A 36 -9.85 5.78 -11.06
CA SER A 36 -9.10 4.58 -10.68
C SER A 36 -9.76 3.34 -11.26
N TRP A 37 -9.00 2.56 -12.03
CA TRP A 37 -9.38 1.25 -12.54
C TRP A 37 -8.41 0.21 -11.98
N LEU A 38 -8.92 -0.81 -11.27
CA LEU A 38 -8.11 -1.88 -10.69
C LEU A 38 -6.93 -1.35 -9.83
N ASN A 39 -7.17 -0.31 -9.02
CA ASN A 39 -6.17 0.42 -8.22
C ASN A 39 -5.07 1.15 -9.02
N SER A 40 -5.26 1.33 -10.32
CA SER A 40 -4.36 2.11 -11.18
C SER A 40 -5.05 3.41 -11.62
N PRO A 41 -4.36 4.56 -11.58
CA PRO A 41 -4.93 5.81 -12.05
C PRO A 41 -5.14 5.75 -13.57
N VAL A 42 -6.35 6.10 -14.01
CA VAL A 42 -6.76 6.13 -15.42
C VAL A 42 -7.36 7.49 -15.77
N GLY A 43 -7.44 7.78 -17.07
CA GLY A 43 -8.00 9.03 -17.60
C GLY A 43 -6.99 10.18 -17.72
N PRO A 44 -7.45 11.37 -18.14
CA PRO A 44 -6.61 12.53 -18.48
C PRO A 44 -5.74 13.01 -17.31
N ASN A 45 -6.25 12.86 -16.08
CA ASN A 45 -5.59 13.33 -14.86
C ASN A 45 -4.65 12.30 -14.20
N SER A 46 -4.59 11.08 -14.72
CA SER A 46 -3.76 10.00 -14.17
C SER A 46 -2.28 10.36 -14.06
N THR A 47 -1.76 11.07 -15.07
CA THR A 47 -0.36 11.51 -15.13
C THR A 47 -0.02 12.54 -14.06
N TYR A 48 -0.97 13.35 -13.62
CA TYR A 48 -0.78 14.32 -12.54
C TYR A 48 -0.58 13.63 -11.20
N LEU A 49 -1.27 12.51 -10.94
CA LEU A 49 -1.06 11.72 -9.72
C LEU A 49 0.37 11.18 -9.68
N THR A 50 0.84 10.55 -10.76
CA THR A 50 2.21 10.03 -10.86
C THR A 50 3.24 11.15 -10.68
N THR A 51 2.98 12.33 -11.26
CA THR A 51 3.87 13.50 -11.14
C THR A 51 3.85 14.08 -9.72
N TYR A 52 2.70 14.09 -9.05
CA TYR A 52 2.53 14.55 -7.68
C TYR A 52 3.16 13.59 -6.66
N ILE A 53 2.98 12.27 -6.82
CA ILE A 53 3.70 11.26 -6.03
C ILE A 53 5.20 11.43 -6.22
N SER A 54 5.64 11.61 -7.46
CA SER A 54 7.05 11.90 -7.75
C SER A 54 7.52 13.20 -7.08
N HIS A 55 6.65 14.18 -6.89
CA HIS A 55 6.97 15.43 -6.19
C HIS A 55 7.07 15.24 -4.68
N ILE A 56 6.13 14.51 -4.05
CA ILE A 56 6.23 14.12 -2.64
C ILE A 56 7.50 13.29 -2.41
N ALA A 57 7.81 12.37 -3.34
CA ALA A 57 9.06 11.62 -3.30
C ALA A 57 10.28 12.51 -3.49
N LYS A 58 10.18 13.62 -4.25
CA LYS A 58 11.24 14.62 -4.44
C LYS A 58 11.34 15.64 -3.33
N ASP A 59 10.34 15.74 -2.45
CA ASP A 59 10.42 16.56 -1.25
C ASP A 59 11.42 15.89 -0.29
N GLY A 60 12.67 16.33 -0.41
CA GLY A 60 13.81 15.75 0.30
C GLY A 60 13.70 15.84 1.82
N ASN A 61 12.76 16.64 2.35
CA ASN A 61 12.50 16.73 3.79
C ASN A 61 11.59 15.59 4.28
N LYS A 62 10.61 15.17 3.48
CA LYS A 62 9.67 14.09 3.84
C LYS A 62 10.18 12.72 3.43
N LEU A 63 10.70 12.62 2.21
CA LEU A 63 11.27 11.41 1.64
C LEU A 63 12.61 11.75 0.99
N PRO A 64 13.72 11.82 1.76
CA PRO A 64 15.02 12.19 1.23
C PRO A 64 15.45 11.26 0.08
N LEU A 65 15.40 11.77 -1.16
CA LEU A 65 15.94 11.06 -2.34
C LEU A 65 17.45 10.86 -2.29
N THR A 66 18.14 11.51 -1.35
CA THR A 66 19.55 11.27 -1.04
C THR A 66 19.79 9.88 -0.48
N VAL A 67 18.75 9.22 0.05
CA VAL A 67 18.81 7.84 0.50
C VAL A 67 18.55 6.91 -0.69
N SER A 68 19.62 6.31 -1.21
CA SER A 68 19.57 5.43 -2.38
C SER A 68 18.89 4.07 -2.12
N ASN A 69 18.87 3.59 -0.88
CA ASN A 69 18.18 2.34 -0.50
C ASN A 69 17.23 2.55 0.68
N TRP A 70 16.02 1.98 0.59
CA TRP A 70 14.99 2.09 1.63
C TRP A 70 15.42 1.58 3.01
N THR A 71 16.40 0.68 3.08
CA THR A 71 16.99 0.18 4.33
C THR A 71 17.79 1.22 5.10
N HIS A 72 18.29 2.26 4.43
CA HIS A 72 19.00 3.38 5.05
C HIS A 72 18.05 4.55 5.39
N MET A 73 16.76 4.42 5.08
CA MET A 73 15.76 5.42 5.38
C MET A 73 15.64 5.53 6.92
N PRO A 74 15.75 6.74 7.50
CA PRO A 74 15.53 6.91 8.93
C PRO A 74 14.17 6.37 9.33
N ALA A 75 14.16 5.45 10.30
CA ALA A 75 12.93 4.77 10.73
C ALA A 75 11.82 5.77 11.12
N VAL A 76 12.19 6.92 11.67
CA VAL A 76 11.28 8.01 12.03
C VAL A 76 10.50 8.55 10.83
N LEU A 77 11.14 8.76 9.68
CA LEU A 77 10.46 9.27 8.48
C LEU A 77 9.50 8.25 7.89
N VAL A 78 9.92 6.99 7.84
CA VAL A 78 9.05 5.87 7.41
C VAL A 78 7.85 5.73 8.34
N LEU A 79 8.08 5.79 9.65
CA LEU A 79 7.02 5.71 10.65
C LEU A 79 6.04 6.88 10.50
N ASN A 80 6.52 8.11 10.31
CA ASN A 80 5.66 9.28 10.13
C ASN A 80 4.79 9.17 8.88
N ALA A 81 5.36 8.77 7.73
CA ALA A 81 4.60 8.56 6.50
C ALA A 81 3.54 7.45 6.66
N ILE A 82 3.91 6.35 7.33
CA ILE A 82 2.97 5.26 7.63
C ILE A 82 1.88 5.72 8.61
N LEU A 83 2.22 6.56 9.59
CA LEU A 83 1.25 7.12 10.55
C LEU A 83 0.26 8.04 9.85
N GLU A 84 0.71 8.95 8.99
CA GLU A 84 -0.16 9.86 8.23
C GLU A 84 -1.18 9.08 7.37
N VAL A 85 -0.71 8.04 6.66
CA VAL A 85 -1.58 7.15 5.87
C VAL A 85 -2.54 6.34 6.75
N LYS A 86 -2.11 5.91 7.93
CA LYS A 86 -2.99 5.21 8.88
C LYS A 86 -4.03 6.13 9.48
N GLU A 87 -3.65 7.34 9.85
CA GLU A 87 -4.54 8.36 10.42
C GLU A 87 -5.64 8.70 9.42
N SER A 88 -5.29 9.00 8.18
CA SER A 88 -6.29 9.25 7.12
C SER A 88 -7.24 8.06 6.95
N GLN A 89 -6.73 6.83 6.96
CA GLN A 89 -7.57 5.63 6.86
C GLN A 89 -8.50 5.44 8.08
N THR A 90 -8.01 5.75 9.29
CA THR A 90 -8.81 5.61 10.51
C THR A 90 -9.92 6.64 10.61
N ILE A 91 -9.66 7.89 10.19
CA ILE A 91 -10.66 8.96 10.12
C ILE A 91 -11.78 8.54 9.16
N VAL A 92 -11.42 8.11 7.95
CA VAL A 92 -12.39 7.67 6.94
C VAL A 92 -13.25 6.51 7.46
N LYS A 93 -12.65 5.51 8.11
CA LYS A 93 -13.40 4.39 8.69
C LYS A 93 -14.32 4.82 9.84
N LYS A 94 -13.86 5.71 10.72
CA LYS A 94 -14.69 6.23 11.82
C LYS A 94 -15.90 7.01 11.31
N GLU A 95 -15.67 7.94 10.37
CA GLU A 95 -16.71 8.84 9.88
C GLU A 95 -17.72 8.12 8.97
N GLY A 96 -17.24 7.29 8.05
CA GLY A 96 -18.10 6.68 7.02
C GLY A 96 -18.52 5.23 7.28
N PHE A 97 -17.75 4.44 8.05
CA PHE A 97 -18.04 3.01 8.22
C PHE A 97 -18.64 2.65 9.59
N TYR A 98 -17.99 3.05 10.69
CA TYR A 98 -18.42 2.67 12.05
C TYR A 98 -19.62 3.48 12.56
N LYS A 99 -19.83 4.68 12.04
CA LYS A 99 -20.94 5.56 12.46
C LYS A 99 -22.31 5.05 12.03
N TYR A 100 -22.37 4.26 10.95
CA TYR A 100 -23.62 3.80 10.35
C TYR A 100 -23.73 2.28 10.41
N THR A 101 -24.90 1.78 10.78
CA THR A 101 -25.17 0.34 10.94
C THR A 101 -25.59 -0.30 9.62
N THR A 102 -26.29 0.47 8.78
CA THR A 102 -26.92 0.02 7.53
C THR A 102 -26.04 0.31 6.31
N GLN A 103 -26.05 -0.57 5.30
CA GLN A 103 -25.19 -0.42 4.12
C GLN A 103 -25.60 0.76 3.23
N GLU A 104 -26.90 0.98 3.02
CA GLU A 104 -27.41 2.11 2.24
C GLU A 104 -27.04 3.44 2.87
N GLU A 105 -27.12 3.54 4.20
CA GLU A 105 -26.69 4.71 4.97
C GLU A 105 -25.17 4.93 4.88
N ARG A 106 -24.35 3.87 4.88
CA ARG A 106 -22.89 3.99 4.66
C ARG A 106 -22.58 4.54 3.27
N LEU A 107 -23.23 4.03 2.23
CA LEU A 107 -23.01 4.46 0.86
C LEU A 107 -23.45 5.91 0.63
N ALA A 108 -24.56 6.33 1.26
CA ALA A 108 -25.05 7.70 1.20
C ALA A 108 -24.19 8.69 2.01
N ASN A 109 -23.66 8.27 3.17
CA ASN A 109 -22.83 9.11 4.03
C ASN A 109 -21.34 8.99 3.69
N ARG A 110 -20.98 9.54 2.53
CA ARG A 110 -19.59 9.60 2.06
C ARG A 110 -18.79 10.68 2.80
N PRO A 111 -17.62 10.36 3.38
CA PRO A 111 -16.70 11.38 3.87
C PRO A 111 -16.22 12.30 2.72
N LYS A 112 -16.12 13.61 2.98
CA LYS A 112 -15.76 14.63 1.95
C LYS A 112 -14.40 14.37 1.29
N ASP A 113 -13.54 13.62 1.96
CA ASP A 113 -12.16 13.33 1.56
C ASP A 113 -12.02 12.09 0.67
N VAL A 114 -13.08 11.30 0.51
CA VAL A 114 -13.06 10.08 -0.31
C VAL A 114 -13.80 10.31 -1.62
N VAL A 115 -13.22 9.82 -2.72
CA VAL A 115 -13.80 9.88 -4.06
C VAL A 115 -15.02 8.97 -4.15
N GLU A 116 -16.09 9.43 -4.79
CA GLU A 116 -17.37 8.71 -4.90
C GLU A 116 -17.24 7.31 -5.50
N SER A 117 -16.51 7.21 -6.61
CA SER A 117 -16.26 5.96 -7.32
C SER A 117 -15.46 4.95 -6.50
N GLN A 118 -14.69 5.41 -5.51
CA GLN A 118 -13.89 4.57 -4.63
C GLN A 118 -14.64 4.16 -3.36
N TRP A 119 -15.63 4.96 -2.93
CA TRP A 119 -16.33 4.73 -1.68
C TRP A 119 -17.11 3.42 -1.66
N GLY A 120 -17.84 3.11 -2.75
CA GLY A 120 -18.57 1.85 -2.88
C GLY A 120 -17.65 0.63 -2.78
N LEU A 121 -16.52 0.66 -3.50
CA LEU A 121 -15.51 -0.41 -3.47
C LEU A 121 -14.87 -0.57 -2.10
N LEU A 122 -14.64 0.53 -1.37
CA LEU A 122 -14.08 0.49 -0.02
C LEU A 122 -15.07 -0.10 0.99
N VAL A 123 -16.34 0.28 0.91
CA VAL A 123 -17.40 -0.29 1.77
C VAL A 123 -17.55 -1.78 1.51
N GLU A 124 -17.61 -2.20 0.24
CA GLU A 124 -17.63 -3.62 -0.15
C GLU A 124 -16.40 -4.37 0.36
N TYR A 125 -15.21 -3.80 0.21
CA TYR A 125 -13.96 -4.38 0.70
C TYR A 125 -13.96 -4.56 2.23
N TRP A 126 -14.52 -3.62 3.00
CA TRP A 126 -14.59 -3.73 4.46
C TRP A 126 -15.70 -4.66 4.95
N GLN A 127 -16.72 -4.92 4.15
CA GLN A 127 -17.76 -5.92 4.44
C GLN A 127 -17.39 -7.33 4.00
N ASN A 128 -16.28 -7.50 3.29
CA ASN A 128 -15.88 -8.79 2.76
C ASN A 128 -15.45 -9.74 3.92
N PRO A 129 -16.15 -10.88 4.14
CA PRO A 129 -15.87 -11.80 5.23
C PRO A 129 -14.47 -12.43 5.12
N HIS A 130 -13.94 -12.60 3.91
CA HIS A 130 -12.57 -13.08 3.69
C HIS A 130 -11.53 -12.13 4.29
N GLN A 131 -11.77 -10.82 4.17
CA GLN A 131 -10.85 -9.81 4.72
C GLN A 131 -10.97 -9.75 6.25
N GLU A 132 -12.18 -9.91 6.78
CA GLU A 132 -12.42 -10.00 8.22
C GLU A 132 -11.71 -11.22 8.82
N GLU A 133 -11.85 -12.39 8.21
CA GLU A 133 -11.19 -13.62 8.66
C GLU A 133 -9.67 -13.48 8.62
N LYS A 134 -9.10 -12.94 7.53
CA LYS A 134 -7.66 -12.63 7.44
C LYS A 134 -7.22 -11.67 8.54
N CYS A 135 -7.99 -10.62 8.82
CA CYS A 135 -7.69 -9.66 9.87
C CYS A 135 -7.77 -10.30 11.27
N ALA A 136 -8.76 -11.17 11.52
CA ALA A 136 -8.92 -11.91 12.77
C ALA A 136 -7.73 -12.87 12.99
N LYS A 137 -7.36 -13.64 11.96
CA LYS A 137 -6.17 -14.50 11.97
C LYS A 137 -4.89 -13.71 12.23
N ALA A 138 -4.71 -12.54 11.61
CA ALA A 138 -3.56 -11.66 11.83
C ALA A 138 -3.53 -11.08 13.26
N LYS A 139 -4.68 -10.65 13.81
CA LYS A 139 -4.80 -10.18 15.20
C LYS A 139 -4.48 -11.29 16.19
N ALA A 140 -5.03 -12.48 16.01
CA ALA A 140 -4.75 -13.64 16.85
C ALA A 140 -3.27 -14.02 16.79
N SER A 141 -2.65 -13.97 15.61
CA SER A 141 -1.22 -14.19 15.43
C SER A 141 -0.39 -13.13 16.17
N LYS A 142 -0.74 -11.85 16.03
CA LYS A 142 -0.05 -10.74 16.70
C LYS A 142 -0.20 -10.79 18.22
N PHE A 143 -1.36 -11.18 18.73
CA PHE A 143 -1.57 -11.37 20.18
C PHE A 143 -0.67 -12.46 20.76
N LYS A 144 -0.41 -13.52 19.98
CA LYS A 144 0.50 -14.62 20.34
C LYS A 144 1.98 -14.27 20.18
N GLN A 145 2.34 -13.16 19.52
CA GLN A 145 3.74 -12.76 19.34
C GLN A 145 4.30 -12.18 20.64
N THR A 146 5.14 -12.96 21.32
CA THR A 146 5.90 -12.54 22.51
C THR A 146 7.24 -11.89 22.20
N VAL A 147 7.74 -12.01 20.97
CA VAL A 147 9.08 -11.58 20.57
C VAL A 147 9.02 -10.77 19.28
N GLN A 148 9.27 -9.46 19.38
CA GLN A 148 9.28 -8.48 18.26
C GLN A 148 10.67 -8.43 17.60
N GLN A 149 11.17 -9.53 17.03
CA GLN A 149 12.51 -9.54 16.41
C GLN A 149 12.38 -9.61 14.89
N SER A 150 12.94 -8.63 14.18
CA SER A 150 13.00 -8.59 12.70
C SER A 150 14.20 -9.34 12.11
N ARG A 151 14.95 -10.09 12.93
CA ARG A 151 16.18 -10.78 12.51
C ARG A 151 15.90 -12.26 12.24
N GLY A 152 16.70 -12.87 11.35
CA GLY A 152 16.50 -14.22 10.79
C GLY A 152 16.43 -15.37 11.81
N SER A 153 16.36 -16.61 11.31
CA SER A 153 16.01 -17.80 12.13
C SER A 153 16.92 -18.03 13.34
N LYS A 154 18.20 -17.67 13.28
CA LYS A 154 19.18 -17.88 14.37
C LYS A 154 18.85 -17.09 15.66
N PRO A 155 18.78 -15.73 15.65
CA PRO A 155 18.44 -14.97 16.84
C PRO A 155 17.01 -15.24 17.36
N TYR A 156 16.07 -15.62 16.48
CA TYR A 156 14.74 -16.06 16.90
C TYR A 156 14.79 -17.33 17.73
N LEU A 157 15.52 -18.36 17.26
CA LEU A 157 15.70 -19.61 18.00
C LEU A 157 16.47 -19.39 19.31
N GLU A 158 17.49 -18.53 19.30
CA GLU A 158 18.26 -18.20 20.50
C GLU A 158 17.38 -17.57 21.59
N ALA A 159 16.54 -16.60 21.24
CA ALA A 159 15.58 -15.99 22.16
C ALA A 159 14.54 -16.99 22.67
N LYS A 160 14.07 -17.90 21.80
CA LYS A 160 13.07 -18.92 22.15
C LYS A 160 13.64 -19.99 23.08
N LEU A 161 14.86 -20.45 22.83
CA LEU A 161 15.52 -21.51 23.58
C LEU A 161 16.27 -20.99 24.81
N LYS A 162 16.50 -19.66 24.90
CA LYS A 162 17.36 -19.01 25.90
C LYS A 162 18.79 -19.60 25.94
N ARG A 163 19.23 -20.18 24.82
CA ARG A 163 20.57 -20.75 24.59
C ARG A 163 20.95 -20.60 23.11
N PRO A 164 22.25 -20.62 22.77
CA PRO A 164 22.65 -20.66 21.37
C PRO A 164 22.07 -21.91 20.66
N PRO A 165 21.45 -21.75 19.48
CA PRO A 165 20.89 -22.87 18.72
C PRO A 165 21.99 -23.66 17.99
N THR A 166 21.78 -24.98 17.88
CA THR A 166 22.68 -25.90 17.16
C THR A 166 22.57 -25.70 15.65
N ALA A 167 23.64 -26.00 14.89
CA ALA A 167 23.64 -25.87 13.43
C ALA A 167 22.50 -26.63 12.74
N GLN A 168 22.14 -27.82 13.25
CA GLN A 168 20.99 -28.59 12.76
C GLN A 168 19.66 -27.86 12.97
N GLU A 169 19.43 -27.28 14.16
CA GLU A 169 18.20 -26.53 14.49
C GLU A 169 18.05 -25.28 13.59
N ILE A 170 19.17 -24.64 13.25
CA ILE A 170 19.19 -23.51 12.32
C ILE A 170 18.86 -23.99 10.91
N CYS A 171 19.48 -25.07 10.44
CA CYS A 171 19.27 -25.64 9.10
C CYS A 171 17.82 -26.07 8.91
N ASP A 172 17.24 -26.78 9.87
CA ASP A 172 15.85 -27.20 9.85
C ASP A 172 14.91 -25.98 9.81
N ALA A 173 15.22 -24.91 10.57
CA ALA A 173 14.42 -23.70 10.56
C ALA A 173 14.56 -22.84 9.30
N THR A 174 15.69 -22.90 8.59
CA THR A 174 15.91 -22.13 7.34
C THR A 174 15.48 -22.89 6.08
N HIS A 175 15.56 -24.23 6.09
CA HIS A 175 15.33 -25.07 4.92
C HIS A 175 14.08 -25.95 4.98
N ALA A 176 13.36 -26.01 6.12
CA ALA A 176 12.03 -26.62 6.13
C ALA A 176 11.08 -25.80 5.24
N LYS A 177 10.57 -26.43 4.17
CA LYS A 177 9.50 -25.85 3.36
C LYS A 177 8.31 -25.56 4.27
N ARG A 178 7.83 -24.31 4.30
CA ARG A 178 6.53 -24.00 4.90
C ARG A 178 5.49 -24.89 4.22
N LYS A 179 4.88 -25.80 4.98
CA LYS A 179 3.76 -26.59 4.48
C LYS A 179 2.65 -25.60 4.09
N VAL A 180 2.44 -25.42 2.80
CA VAL A 180 1.28 -24.69 2.29
C VAL A 180 0.10 -25.60 2.56
N THR A 181 -0.73 -25.24 3.53
CA THR A 181 -2.03 -25.89 3.71
C THR A 181 -2.89 -25.43 2.53
N THR A 182 -2.97 -26.24 1.50
CA THR A 182 -3.96 -26.07 0.43
C THR A 182 -5.30 -26.55 1.00
N GLU A 183 -6.05 -25.65 1.62
CA GLU A 183 -7.48 -25.86 1.84
C GLU A 183 -8.13 -25.84 0.46
N GLN A 184 -8.54 -27.03 -0.01
CA GLN A 184 -9.32 -27.17 -1.23
C GLN A 184 -10.72 -26.62 -0.94
N PHE A 185 -11.09 -25.55 -1.65
CA PHE A 185 -12.48 -25.12 -1.74
C PHE A 185 -13.14 -25.99 -2.82
N GLU A 186 -14.05 -26.85 -2.39
CA GLU A 186 -15.05 -27.53 -3.22
C GLU A 186 -16.34 -26.70 -3.24
#